data_AF-B6BN65-F1
#
_entry.id   AF-B6BN65-F1
#
_cell.length_a   1.000
_cell.length_b   1.000
_cell.length_c   1.000
_cell.angle_alpha   90.00
_cell.angle_beta   90.00
_cell.angle_gamma   90.00
#
_symmetry.space_group_name_H-M   'P 1'
#
loop_
_entity.id
_entity.type
_entity.pdbx_description
1 polymer ?
#
loop_
_entity_poly.entity_id
_entity_poly.type
_entity_poly.pdbx_seq_one_letter_code
_entity_poly.pdbx_strand_id
1 'polypeptide(L)'
;MTLERRQQDKDILIFIDNTLKESNLFLQHNLNNLQIQDYVYSPDEAIEELGLDSELINQLVEDYVSQILKSKVLFLKHLNELQYSVDNSKELDYTPLRELAHKNLGVAKNLRIEDGIKILDELMKKDDLAYLILCVEGLAACAVRLRPKCAYQTIKLIDLKSSL
;
A
#
# COMPACT_ATOMS: atom_id res chain seq x y z
N MET A 1 18.47 9.74 27.24
CA MET A 1 18.01 8.89 26.12
C MET A 1 18.42 7.45 26.42
N THR A 2 17.47 6.53 26.59
CA THR A 2 17.76 5.14 27.02
C THR A 2 18.45 4.32 25.91
N LEU A 3 19.13 3.23 26.27
CA LEU A 3 19.81 2.34 25.31
C LEU A 3 18.82 1.74 24.30
N GLU A 4 17.63 1.36 24.79
CA GLU A 4 16.53 0.79 24.00
C GLU A 4 16.00 1.75 22.93
N ARG A 5 15.80 3.04 23.26
CA ARG A 5 15.36 4.04 22.26
C ARG A 5 16.38 4.21 21.13
N ARG A 6 17.67 4.21 21.47
CA ARG A 6 18.76 4.31 20.47
C ARG A 6 18.83 3.09 19.56
N GLN A 7 18.49 1.90 20.06
CA GLN A 7 18.43 0.70 19.23
C GLN A 7 17.23 0.74 18.29
N GLN A 8 16.06 1.12 18.81
CA GLN A 8 14.84 1.25 18.02
C GLN A 8 15.00 2.26 16.87
N ASP A 9 15.62 3.42 17.13
CA ASP A 9 15.89 4.43 16.09
C ASP A 9 16.81 3.90 14.99
N LYS A 10 17.83 3.11 15.34
CA LYS A 10 18.72 2.46 14.36
C LYS A 10 17.98 1.43 13.51
N ASP A 11 17.14 0.60 14.14
CA ASP A 11 16.38 -0.42 13.44
C ASP A 11 15.41 0.20 12.43
N ILE A 12 14.78 1.33 12.80
CA ILE A 12 13.92 2.11 11.90
C ILE A 12 14.70 2.63 10.71
N LEU A 13 15.88 3.24 10.93
CA LEU A 13 16.69 3.80 9.83
C LEU A 13 17.13 2.71 8.84
N ILE A 14 17.61 1.57 9.36
CA ILE A 14 18.01 0.42 8.52
C ILE A 14 16.82 -0.10 7.70
N PHE A 15 15.65 -0.23 8.33
CA PHE A 15 14.43 -0.63 7.65
C PHE A 15 14.07 0.35 6.53
N ILE A 16 14.09 1.65 6.80
CA ILE A 16 13.72 2.69 5.83
C ILE A 16 14.67 2.64 4.64
N ASP A 17 15.98 2.64 4.86
CA ASP A 17 16.96 2.65 3.78
C ASP A 17 16.83 1.42 2.86
N ASN A 18 16.70 0.23 3.45
CA ASN A 18 16.56 -1.01 2.69
C ASN A 18 15.23 -1.06 1.94
N THR A 19 14.12 -0.80 2.64
CA THR A 19 12.79 -0.99 2.06
C THR A 19 12.47 0.07 1.01
N LEU A 20 12.96 1.30 1.15
CA LEU A 20 12.82 2.32 0.11
C LEU A 20 13.55 1.92 -1.17
N LYS A 21 14.79 1.42 -1.04
CA LYS A 21 15.58 0.94 -2.18
C LYS A 21 14.88 -0.24 -2.87
N GLU A 22 14.44 -1.22 -2.11
CA GLU A 22 13.72 -2.40 -2.63
C GLU A 22 12.40 -2.02 -3.28
N SER A 23 11.62 -1.12 -2.66
CA SER A 23 10.36 -0.61 -3.20
C SER A 23 10.55 0.07 -4.55
N ASN A 24 11.57 0.93 -4.68
CA ASN A 24 11.87 1.61 -5.94
C ASN A 24 12.27 0.61 -7.04
N LEU A 25 13.16 -0.34 -6.72
CA LEU A 25 13.58 -1.38 -7.67
C LEU A 25 12.39 -2.25 -8.10
N PHE A 26 11.53 -2.63 -7.16
CA PHE A 26 10.34 -3.43 -7.44
C PHE A 26 9.39 -2.71 -8.40
N LEU A 27 9.04 -1.44 -8.10
CA LEU A 27 8.14 -0.65 -8.93
C LEU A 27 8.71 -0.42 -10.32
N GLN A 28 10.00 -0.13 -10.42
CA GLN A 28 10.70 0.05 -11.69
C GLN A 28 10.74 -1.23 -12.52
N HIS A 29 10.90 -2.40 -11.90
CA HIS A 29 10.99 -3.65 -12.66
C HIS A 29 9.62 -4.18 -13.08
N ASN A 30 8.63 -4.10 -12.19
CA ASN A 30 7.37 -4.82 -12.35
C ASN A 30 6.21 -3.92 -12.82
N LEU A 31 6.24 -2.62 -12.53
CA LEU A 31 5.12 -1.69 -12.75
C LEU A 31 5.54 -0.39 -13.47
N ASN A 32 6.64 -0.43 -14.24
CA ASN A 32 7.13 0.73 -14.98
C ASN A 32 6.10 1.30 -15.97
N ASN A 33 5.22 0.45 -16.50
CA ASN A 33 4.11 0.85 -17.37
C ASN A 33 3.16 1.85 -16.71
N LEU A 34 3.10 1.91 -15.38
CA LEU A 34 2.24 2.85 -14.66
C LEU A 34 2.88 4.24 -14.47
N GLN A 35 4.19 4.37 -14.70
CA GLN A 35 4.93 5.63 -14.55
C GLN A 35 4.71 6.27 -13.16
N ILE A 36 5.05 5.52 -12.11
CA ILE A 36 4.84 5.87 -10.68
C ILE A 36 6.15 5.88 -9.85
N GLN A 37 7.27 5.51 -10.46
CA GLN A 37 8.56 5.43 -9.78
C GLN A 37 9.04 6.79 -9.26
N ASP A 38 8.81 7.87 -10.00
CA ASP A 38 9.31 9.20 -9.66
C ASP A 38 8.27 10.04 -8.90
N TYR A 39 7.13 9.44 -8.54
CA TYR A 39 6.08 10.13 -7.82
C TYR A 39 6.52 10.53 -6.41
N VAL A 40 6.26 11.80 -6.06
CA VAL A 40 6.46 12.36 -4.73
C VAL A 40 5.18 13.06 -4.32
N TYR A 41 4.58 12.59 -3.23
CA TYR A 41 3.34 13.15 -2.71
C TYR A 41 3.54 14.56 -2.14
N SER A 42 2.64 15.48 -2.50
CA SER A 42 2.45 16.76 -1.82
C SER A 42 1.04 16.81 -1.20
N PRO A 43 0.88 17.28 0.04
CA PRO A 43 -0.43 17.42 0.66
C PRO A 43 -1.20 18.66 0.19
N ASP A 44 -0.59 19.58 -0.56
CA ASP A 44 -1.14 20.91 -0.84
C ASP A 44 -2.51 20.86 -1.54
N GLU A 45 -2.66 20.01 -2.55
CA GLU A 45 -3.93 19.84 -3.27
C GLU A 45 -5.03 19.30 -2.34
N ALA A 46 -4.70 18.31 -1.50
CA ALA A 46 -5.65 17.74 -0.55
C ALA A 46 -6.04 18.77 0.55
N ILE A 47 -5.10 19.59 1.00
CA ILE A 47 -5.33 20.70 1.93
C ILE A 47 -6.33 21.71 1.33
N GLU A 48 -6.07 22.15 0.10
CA GLU A 48 -6.90 23.14 -0.59
C GLU A 48 -8.32 22.61 -0.83
N GLU A 49 -8.45 21.40 -1.33
CA GLU A 49 -9.75 20.83 -1.69
C GLU A 49 -10.60 20.41 -0.48
N LEU A 50 -9.97 19.85 0.56
CA LEU A 50 -10.68 19.38 1.75
C LEU A 50 -10.90 20.49 2.77
N GLY A 51 -10.20 21.62 2.65
CA GLY A 51 -10.26 22.73 3.60
C GLY A 51 -9.74 22.34 4.99
N LEU A 52 -8.78 21.41 5.04
CA LEU A 52 -8.19 20.89 6.27
C LEU A 52 -6.77 21.41 6.45
N ASP A 53 -6.31 21.53 7.69
CA ASP A 53 -4.92 21.86 7.94
C ASP A 53 -3.96 20.71 7.57
N SER A 54 -2.68 21.05 7.44
CA SER A 54 -1.65 20.09 7.05
C SER A 54 -1.46 18.97 8.08
N GLU A 55 -1.69 19.24 9.38
CA GLU A 55 -1.53 18.21 10.41
C GLU A 55 -2.57 17.11 10.23
N LEU A 56 -3.83 17.49 10.03
CA LEU A 56 -4.91 16.56 9.80
C LEU A 56 -4.74 15.78 8.49
N ILE A 57 -4.32 16.43 7.41
CA ILE A 57 -4.01 15.72 6.15
C ILE A 57 -2.88 14.71 6.35
N ASN A 58 -1.83 15.07 7.09
CA ASN A 58 -0.74 14.14 7.39
C ASN A 58 -1.21 12.94 8.20
N GLN A 59 -2.11 13.13 9.17
CA GLN A 59 -2.72 12.04 9.93
C GLN A 59 -3.55 11.12 9.02
N LEU A 60 -4.37 11.68 8.13
CA LEU A 60 -5.15 10.90 7.17
C LEU A 60 -4.28 10.08 6.22
N VAL A 61 -3.11 10.62 5.83
CA VAL A 61 -2.11 9.89 5.03
C VAL A 61 -1.50 8.73 5.82
N GLU A 62 -1.20 8.91 7.11
CA GLU A 62 -0.73 7.82 7.97
C GLU A 62 -1.79 6.73 8.18
N ASP A 63 -3.05 7.12 8.32
CA ASP A 63 -4.19 6.21 8.37
C ASP A 63 -4.35 5.44 7.07
N TYR A 64 -4.21 6.10 5.93
CA TYR A 64 -4.20 5.45 4.61
C TYR A 64 -3.07 4.43 4.49
N VAL A 65 -1.83 4.78 4.86
CA VAL A 65 -0.70 3.83 4.85
C VAL A 65 -0.98 2.62 5.73
N SER A 66 -1.50 2.86 6.94
CA SER A 66 -1.90 1.80 7.85
C SER A 66 -2.99 0.89 7.26
N GLN A 67 -3.97 1.48 6.60
CA GLN A 67 -5.07 0.78 5.94
C GLN A 67 -4.59 -0.07 4.77
N ILE A 68 -3.71 0.45 3.92
CA ILE A 68 -3.16 -0.28 2.77
C ILE A 68 -2.38 -1.51 3.22
N LEU A 69 -1.49 -1.35 4.20
CA LEU A 69 -0.67 -2.46 4.69
C LEU A 69 -1.51 -3.57 5.35
N LYS A 70 -2.59 -3.21 6.05
CA LYS A 70 -3.57 -4.17 6.57
C LYS A 70 -4.38 -4.82 5.44
N SER A 71 -4.81 -4.02 4.45
CA SER A 71 -5.60 -4.50 3.30
C SER A 71 -4.81 -5.44 2.40
N LYS A 72 -3.47 -5.33 2.35
CA LYS A 72 -2.59 -6.27 1.64
C LYS A 72 -2.93 -7.72 1.98
N VAL A 73 -3.12 -8.04 3.25
CA VAL A 73 -3.46 -9.41 3.70
C VAL A 73 -4.78 -9.87 3.10
N LEU A 74 -5.79 -9.00 3.05
CA LEU A 74 -7.10 -9.29 2.48
C LEU A 74 -7.05 -9.40 0.96
N PHE A 75 -6.31 -8.52 0.27
CA PHE A 75 -6.09 -8.62 -1.18
C PHE A 75 -5.46 -9.96 -1.55
N LEU A 76 -4.38 -10.35 -0.88
CA LEU A 76 -3.71 -11.63 -1.12
C LEU A 76 -4.65 -12.82 -0.83
N LYS A 77 -5.47 -12.72 0.21
CA LYS A 77 -6.51 -13.73 0.48
C LYS A 77 -7.48 -13.88 -0.69
N HIS A 78 -8.02 -12.79 -1.21
CA HIS A 78 -8.95 -12.83 -2.35
C HIS A 78 -8.29 -13.35 -3.64
N LEU A 79 -7.03 -12.99 -3.89
CA LEU A 79 -6.27 -13.53 -5.02
C LEU A 79 -6.02 -15.03 -4.89
N ASN A 80 -5.76 -15.53 -3.68
CA ASN A 80 -5.65 -16.96 -3.42
C ASN A 80 -6.99 -17.70 -3.61
N GLU A 81 -8.11 -17.09 -3.22
CA GLU A 81 -9.46 -17.63 -3.46
C GLU A 81 -9.78 -17.72 -4.96
N LEU A 82 -9.37 -16.71 -5.73
CA LEU A 82 -9.46 -16.71 -7.19
C LEU A 82 -8.57 -17.79 -7.82
N GLN A 83 -7.31 -17.90 -7.39
CA GLN A 83 -6.39 -18.93 -7.90
C GLN A 83 -6.92 -20.34 -7.60
N TYR A 84 -7.43 -20.58 -6.39
CA TYR A 84 -8.08 -21.84 -6.05
C TYR A 84 -9.28 -22.12 -6.96
N SER A 85 -10.04 -21.10 -7.33
CA SER A 85 -11.16 -21.25 -8.26
C SER A 85 -10.70 -21.60 -9.68
N VAL A 86 -9.61 -20.99 -10.16
CA VAL A 86 -8.94 -21.37 -11.43
C VAL A 86 -8.53 -22.84 -11.40
N ASP A 87 -7.81 -23.28 -10.36
CA ASP A 87 -7.27 -24.64 -10.24
C ASP A 87 -8.37 -25.70 -10.18
N ASN A 88 -9.55 -25.33 -9.70
CA ASN A 88 -10.72 -26.22 -9.56
C ASN A 88 -11.78 -25.98 -10.65
N SER A 89 -11.47 -25.22 -11.71
CA SER A 89 -12.39 -24.90 -12.81
C SER A 89 -13.75 -24.34 -12.34
N LYS A 90 -13.73 -23.51 -11.29
CA LYS A 90 -14.90 -22.79 -10.77
C LYS A 90 -15.02 -21.42 -11.43
N GLU A 91 -16.23 -20.87 -11.41
CA GLU A 91 -16.45 -19.49 -11.82
C GLU A 91 -15.61 -18.53 -10.94
N LEU A 92 -14.99 -17.53 -11.58
CA LEU A 92 -14.15 -16.55 -10.91
C LEU A 92 -14.99 -15.38 -10.43
N ASP A 93 -15.04 -15.19 -9.12
CA ASP A 93 -15.70 -14.03 -8.51
C ASP A 93 -14.67 -12.98 -8.06
N TYR A 94 -14.49 -11.94 -8.89
CA TYR A 94 -13.62 -10.81 -8.58
C TYR A 94 -14.28 -9.77 -7.67
N THR A 95 -15.56 -9.93 -7.31
CA THR A 95 -16.32 -8.93 -6.55
C THR A 95 -15.63 -8.55 -5.23
N PRO A 96 -15.19 -9.50 -4.38
CA PRO A 96 -14.53 -9.14 -3.11
C PRO A 96 -13.24 -8.35 -3.31
N LEU A 97 -12.44 -8.72 -4.31
CA LEU A 97 -11.20 -8.03 -4.67
C LEU A 97 -11.48 -6.58 -5.10
N ARG A 98 -12.45 -6.41 -6.03
CA ARG A 98 -12.80 -5.11 -6.60
C ARG A 98 -13.49 -4.21 -5.60
N GLU A 99 -14.33 -4.73 -4.71
CA GLU A 99 -14.91 -3.93 -3.63
C GLU A 99 -13.85 -3.40 -2.66
N LEU A 100 -12.84 -4.23 -2.33
CA LEU A 100 -11.72 -3.79 -1.50
C LEU A 100 -10.86 -2.74 -2.21
N ALA A 101 -10.58 -2.92 -3.51
CA ALA A 101 -9.86 -1.94 -4.32
C ALA A 101 -10.64 -0.61 -4.41
N HIS A 102 -11.95 -0.65 -4.67
CA HIS A 102 -12.79 0.53 -4.76
C HIS A 102 -12.81 1.36 -3.46
N LYS A 103 -12.89 0.71 -2.29
CA LYS A 103 -12.83 1.40 -0.99
C LYS A 103 -11.51 2.13 -0.80
N ASN A 104 -10.39 1.46 -1.06
CA ASN A 104 -9.07 2.07 -0.96
C ASN A 104 -8.85 3.17 -2.01
N LEU A 105 -9.43 3.00 -3.22
CA LEU A 105 -9.36 3.98 -4.29
C LEU A 105 -10.06 5.28 -3.92
N GLY A 106 -11.20 5.21 -3.23
CA GLY A 106 -11.89 6.39 -2.72
C GLY A 106 -11.01 7.21 -1.78
N VAL A 107 -10.31 6.55 -0.85
CA VAL A 107 -9.39 7.24 0.08
C VAL A 107 -8.20 7.84 -0.66
N ALA A 108 -7.57 7.08 -1.57
CA ALA A 108 -6.45 7.55 -2.36
C ALA A 108 -6.82 8.77 -3.22
N LYS A 109 -8.01 8.79 -3.82
CA LYS A 109 -8.54 9.94 -4.57
C LYS A 109 -8.77 11.15 -3.69
N ASN A 110 -9.39 10.98 -2.52
CA ASN A 110 -9.63 12.08 -1.59
C ASN A 110 -8.32 12.73 -1.10
N LEU A 111 -7.27 11.94 -0.95
CA LEU A 111 -5.96 12.41 -0.52
C LEU A 111 -5.00 12.71 -1.67
N ARG A 112 -5.43 12.63 -2.94
CA ARG A 112 -4.58 12.89 -4.13
C ARG A 112 -3.28 12.04 -4.15
N ILE A 113 -3.39 10.75 -3.81
CA ILE A 113 -2.26 9.82 -3.78
C ILE A 113 -2.18 9.10 -5.14
N GLU A 114 -1.58 9.75 -6.13
CA GLU A 114 -1.65 9.34 -7.55
C GLU A 114 -1.06 7.96 -7.87
N ASP A 115 0.05 7.58 -7.23
CA ASP A 115 0.62 6.24 -7.42
C ASP A 115 -0.31 5.14 -6.91
N GLY A 116 -0.92 5.35 -5.74
CA GLY A 116 -1.96 4.49 -5.18
C GLY A 116 -3.19 4.42 -6.09
N ILE A 117 -3.66 5.56 -6.60
CA ILE A 117 -4.80 5.65 -7.52
C ILE A 117 -4.57 4.77 -8.76
N LYS A 118 -3.40 4.91 -9.42
CA LYS A 118 -3.07 4.14 -10.63
C LYS A 118 -3.07 2.63 -10.38
N ILE A 119 -2.46 2.19 -9.27
CA ILE A 119 -2.40 0.76 -8.94
C ILE A 119 -3.80 0.21 -8.60
N LEU A 120 -4.59 0.95 -7.81
CA LEU A 120 -5.93 0.54 -7.43
C LEU A 120 -6.88 0.48 -8.64
N ASP A 121 -6.69 1.37 -9.61
CA ASP A 121 -7.41 1.32 -10.88
C ASP A 121 -7.07 0.05 -11.70
N GLU A 122 -5.83 -0.43 -11.65
CA GLU A 122 -5.46 -1.70 -12.28
C GLU A 122 -6.12 -2.90 -11.57
N LEU A 123 -6.11 -2.90 -10.23
CA LEU A 123 -6.80 -3.93 -9.41
C LEU A 123 -8.32 -4.00 -9.70
N MET A 124 -8.92 -2.88 -10.10
CA MET A 124 -10.34 -2.81 -10.48
C MET A 124 -10.64 -3.41 -11.85
N LYS A 125 -9.68 -3.36 -12.79
CA LYS A 125 -9.94 -3.53 -14.24
C LYS A 125 -9.28 -4.76 -14.85
N LYS A 126 -8.24 -5.31 -14.22
CA LYS A 126 -7.47 -6.44 -14.75
C LYS A 126 -7.91 -7.75 -14.09
N ASP A 127 -7.73 -8.84 -14.83
CA ASP A 127 -8.11 -10.18 -14.40
C ASP A 127 -6.91 -11.15 -14.32
N ASP A 128 -5.74 -10.75 -14.84
CA ASP A 128 -4.50 -11.52 -14.73
C ASP A 128 -4.03 -11.59 -13.27
N LEU A 129 -4.20 -12.75 -12.64
CA LEU A 129 -3.88 -12.94 -11.22
C LEU A 129 -2.41 -12.69 -10.89
N ALA A 130 -1.48 -13.05 -11.77
CA ALA A 130 -0.06 -12.82 -11.53
C ALA A 130 0.25 -11.31 -11.55
N TYR A 131 -0.32 -10.58 -12.50
CA TYR A 131 -0.19 -9.12 -12.54
C TYR A 131 -0.90 -8.43 -11.35
N LEU A 132 -2.05 -8.93 -10.92
CA LEU A 132 -2.76 -8.40 -9.75
C LEU A 132 -1.96 -8.59 -8.46
N ILE A 133 -1.24 -9.71 -8.30
CA ILE A 133 -0.30 -9.90 -7.18
C ILE A 133 0.79 -8.82 -7.21
N LEU A 134 1.38 -8.55 -8.39
CA LEU A 134 2.37 -7.48 -8.54
C LEU A 134 1.79 -6.10 -8.18
N CYS A 135 0.53 -5.84 -8.54
CA CYS A 135 -0.17 -4.61 -8.15
C CYS A 135 -0.34 -4.51 -6.63
N VAL A 136 -0.72 -5.59 -5.94
CA VAL A 136 -0.85 -5.59 -4.47
C VAL A 136 0.49 -5.31 -3.78
N GLU A 137 1.56 -5.94 -4.26
CA GLU A 137 2.92 -5.69 -3.74
C GLU A 137 3.38 -4.26 -4.04
N GLY A 138 3.10 -3.76 -5.25
CA GLY A 138 3.39 -2.38 -5.64
C GLY A 138 2.63 -1.37 -4.78
N LEU A 139 1.36 -1.64 -4.46
CA LEU A 139 0.55 -0.77 -3.61
C LEU A 139 1.14 -0.66 -2.19
N ALA A 140 1.64 -1.77 -1.65
CA ALA A 140 2.34 -1.79 -0.37
C ALA A 140 3.68 -1.04 -0.45
N ALA A 141 4.44 -1.19 -1.54
CA ALA A 141 5.67 -0.45 -1.79
C ALA A 141 5.44 1.07 -1.85
N CYS A 142 4.36 1.52 -2.52
CA CYS A 142 3.92 2.91 -2.52
C CYS A 142 3.59 3.41 -1.11
N ALA A 143 2.86 2.63 -0.31
CA ALA A 143 2.53 3.00 1.08
C ALA A 143 3.79 3.13 1.96
N VAL A 144 4.77 2.24 1.80
CA VAL A 144 6.07 2.36 2.48
C VAL A 144 6.79 3.63 2.07
N ARG A 145 6.88 3.92 0.76
CA ARG A 145 7.50 5.16 0.26
C ARG A 145 6.82 6.41 0.82
N LEU A 146 5.50 6.38 0.92
CA LEU A 146 4.68 7.52 1.34
C LEU A 146 4.93 7.91 2.81
N ARG A 147 4.93 6.94 3.74
CA ARG A 147 5.26 7.16 5.16
C ARG A 147 6.06 5.99 5.73
N PRO A 148 7.40 5.96 5.54
CA PRO A 148 8.23 4.81 5.93
C PRO A 148 8.19 4.47 7.43
N LYS A 149 8.17 5.50 8.29
CA LYS A 149 8.09 5.32 9.75
C LYS A 149 6.75 4.72 10.19
N CYS A 150 5.65 5.25 9.66
CA CYS A 150 4.30 4.72 9.91
C CYS A 150 4.18 3.27 9.40
N ALA A 151 4.72 2.99 8.21
CA ALA A 151 4.73 1.66 7.63
C ALA A 151 5.48 0.64 8.51
N TYR A 152 6.68 0.99 8.99
CA TYR A 152 7.45 0.14 9.92
C TYR A 152 6.64 -0.23 11.17
N GLN A 153 6.02 0.78 11.80
CA GLN A 153 5.21 0.57 13.00
C GLN A 153 4.00 -0.32 12.70
N THR A 154 3.34 -0.10 11.57
CA THR A 154 2.19 -0.90 11.13
C THR A 154 2.57 -2.36 10.89
N ILE A 155 3.68 -2.61 10.18
CA ILE A 155 4.17 -3.96 9.90
C ILE A 155 4.49 -4.69 11.21
N LYS A 156 5.22 -4.05 12.13
CA LYS A 156 5.48 -4.63 13.46
C LYS A 156 4.20 -5.00 14.20
N LEU A 157 3.18 -4.16 14.14
CA LEU A 157 1.89 -4.44 14.79
C LEU A 157 1.15 -5.61 14.14
N ILE A 158 1.24 -5.77 12.82
CA ILE A 158 0.69 -6.91 12.10
C ILE A 158 1.41 -8.18 12.53
N ASP A 159 2.74 -8.19 12.52
CA ASP A 159 3.57 -9.35 12.87
C ASP A 159 3.31 -9.83 14.31
N LEU A 160 3.16 -8.90 15.26
CA LEU A 160 2.81 -9.21 16.65
C LEU A 160 1.44 -9.88 16.77
N LYS A 161 0.45 -9.44 15.97
CA LYS A 161 -0.90 -10.03 15.98
C LYS A 161 -0.95 -11.40 15.33
N SER A 162 -0.12 -11.66 14.32
CA SER A 162 -0.01 -12.99 13.70
C SER A 162 0.75 -14.00 14.55
N SER A 163 1.48 -13.54 15.58
CA SER A 163 2.27 -14.40 16.47
C SER A 163 1.53 -14.81 17.76
N LEU A 164 0.28 -14.37 17.92
CA LEU A 164 -0.63 -14.68 19.04
C LEU A 164 -1.67 -15.72 18.63
#